data_AF-A0A959BNJ4-F1
#
_entry.id   AF-A0A959BNJ4-F1
#
_cell.length_a   1.000
_cell.length_b   1.000
_cell.length_c   1.000
_cell.angle_alpha   90.00
_cell.angle_beta   90.00
_cell.angle_gamma   90.00
#
_symmetry.space_group_name_H-M   'P 1'
#
loop_
_entity.id
_entity.type
_entity.pdbx_description
1 polymer ?
#
loop_
_entity_poly.entity_id
_entity_poly.type
_entity_poly.pdbx_seq_one_letter_code
_entity_poly.pdbx_strand_id
1 'polypeptide(L)' 'PENYTNRSPYPILHLLREESIERVLEYYEYPEEIPVRNIEKMRELGVEGVRKLLGE' A
#
# COMPACT_ATOMS: atom_id res chain seq x y z
N PRO A 1 -4.85 -2.15 -13.31
CA PRO A 1 -3.45 -2.01 -12.83
C PRO A 1 -3.34 -1.14 -11.55
N GLU A 2 -4.27 -1.28 -10.60
CA GLU A 2 -4.37 -0.35 -9.45
C GLU A 2 -4.06 -0.96 -8.09
N ASN A 3 -3.99 -2.30 -7.99
CA ASN A 3 -3.77 -3.03 -6.73
C ASN A 3 -2.42 -3.76 -6.68
N TYR A 4 -1.37 -3.24 -7.32
CA TYR A 4 -0.04 -3.88 -7.30
C TYR A 4 0.51 -4.07 -5.88
N THR A 5 0.15 -3.19 -4.94
CA THR A 5 0.60 -3.23 -3.55
C THR A 5 -0.17 -4.21 -2.66
N ASN A 6 -1.35 -4.67 -3.09
CA ASN A 6 -2.23 -5.56 -2.33
C ASN A 6 -2.49 -6.90 -3.04
N ARG A 7 -1.69 -7.21 -4.08
CA ARG A 7 -1.83 -8.44 -4.86
C ARG A 7 -0.98 -9.54 -4.23
N SER A 8 -1.62 -10.58 -3.74
CA SER A 8 -0.95 -11.80 -3.30
C SER A 8 -1.24 -12.96 -4.26
N PRO A 9 -0.26 -13.82 -4.57
CA PRO A 9 -0.50 -15.05 -5.34
C PRO A 9 -1.35 -16.08 -4.56
N TYR A 10 -1.40 -15.97 -3.23
CA TYR A 10 -2.14 -16.88 -2.35
C TYR A 10 -3.02 -16.11 -1.36
N PRO A 11 -4.09 -16.71 -0.80
CA PRO A 11 -4.85 -16.09 0.27
C PRO A 11 -3.95 -15.71 1.47
N ILE A 12 -4.10 -14.48 1.98
CA ILE A 12 -3.32 -13.99 3.12
C ILE A 12 -4.28 -13.68 4.28
N LEU A 13 -3.90 -14.13 5.48
CA LEU A 13 -4.43 -13.62 6.74
C LEU A 13 -3.47 -12.55 7.27
N HIS A 14 -3.91 -11.29 7.27
CA HIS A 14 -3.16 -10.20 7.87
C HIS A 14 -3.46 -10.12 9.37
N LEU A 15 -2.46 -10.34 10.21
CA LEU A 15 -2.55 -10.11 11.66
C LEU A 15 -1.86 -8.80 11.98
N LEU A 16 -2.61 -7.85 12.52
CA LEU A 16 -2.12 -6.53 12.90
C LEU A 16 -2.32 -6.34 14.39
N ARG A 17 -1.37 -5.65 15.04
CA ARG A 17 -1.51 -5.23 16.44
C ARG A 17 -2.14 -3.86 16.50
N GLU A 18 -3.30 -3.78 17.15
CA GLU A 18 -4.09 -2.56 17.28
C GLU A 18 -3.28 -1.43 17.95
N GLU A 19 -2.64 -1.70 19.08
CA GLU A 19 -1.77 -0.74 19.80
C GLU A 19 -0.63 -0.17 18.91
N SER A 20 -0.11 -0.96 17.97
CA SER A 20 0.89 -0.46 17.02
C SER A 20 0.29 0.47 15.97
N ILE A 21 -0.95 0.20 15.55
CA ILE A 21 -1.65 1.03 14.58
C ILE A 21 -2.07 2.35 15.24
N GLU A 22 -2.70 2.29 16.41
CA GLU A 22 -3.21 3.46 17.13
C GLU A 22 -2.11 4.51 17.35
N ARG A 23 -0.93 4.08 17.82
CA ARG A 23 0.22 4.97 18.03
C ARG A 23 0.67 5.70 16.77
N VAL A 24 0.50 5.12 15.58
CA VAL A 24 0.87 5.77 14.32
C VAL A 24 -0.25 6.70 13.84
N LEU A 25 -1.50 6.31 14.06
CA LEU A 25 -2.67 7.12 13.70
C LEU A 25 -2.72 8.44 14.47
N GLU A 26 -2.19 8.50 15.70
CA GLU A 26 -2.07 9.74 16.48
C GLU A 26 -1.30 10.86 15.75
N TYR A 27 -0.37 10.50 14.86
CA TYR A 27 0.51 11.47 14.17
C TYR A 27 0.22 11.59 12.67
N TYR A 28 -0.70 10.77 12.14
CA TYR A 28 -0.99 10.74 10.71
C TYR A 28 -2.36 11.38 10.45
N GLU A 29 -2.38 12.50 9.73
CA GLU A 29 -3.54 13.40 9.66
C GLU A 29 -4.73 12.82 8.84
N TYR A 30 -4.44 12.14 7.73
CA TYR A 30 -5.46 11.62 6.80
C TYR A 30 -5.18 10.16 6.39
N PRO A 31 -5.26 9.20 7.34
CA PRO A 31 -4.96 7.79 7.08
C PRO A 31 -5.93 7.15 6.07
N GLU A 32 -7.17 7.63 5.99
CA GLU A 32 -8.19 7.21 5.03
C GLU A 32 -7.84 7.54 3.58
N GLU A 33 -6.94 8.50 3.34
CA GLU A 33 -6.47 8.85 2.00
C GLU A 33 -5.37 7.93 1.49
N ILE A 34 -4.75 7.12 2.35
CA ILE A 34 -3.65 6.22 1.99
C ILE A 34 -4.01 5.34 0.78
N PRO A 35 -5.20 4.70 0.69
CA PRO A 35 -5.59 3.93 -0.48
C PRO A 35 -5.63 4.76 -1.77
N VAL A 36 -6.18 5.98 -1.72
CA VAL A 36 -6.30 6.87 -2.88
C VAL A 36 -4.91 7.29 -3.37
N ARG A 37 -4.06 7.78 -2.47
CA ARG A 37 -2.68 8.19 -2.77
C ARG A 37 -1.87 7.03 -3.37
N ASN A 38 -2.04 5.82 -2.84
CA ASN A 38 -1.36 4.63 -3.36
C ASN A 38 -1.83 4.28 -4.78
N ILE A 39 -3.14 4.35 -5.06
CA ILE A 39 -3.69 4.09 -6.39
C ILE A 39 -3.15 5.10 -7.41
N GLU A 40 -3.17 6.39 -7.07
CA GLU A 40 -2.63 7.45 -7.92
C GLU A 40 -1.14 7.22 -8.18
N LYS A 41 -0.36 6.92 -7.14
CA LYS A 41 1.07 6.66 -7.28
C LYS A 41 1.36 5.46 -8.17
N MET A 42 0.60 4.37 -8.03
CA MET A 42 0.76 3.18 -8.86
C MET A 42 0.38 3.44 -10.31
N ARG A 43 -0.62 4.29 -10.57
CA ARG A 43 -0.99 4.72 -11.93
C ARG A 43 0.12 5.57 -12.56
N GLU A 44 0.73 6.49 -11.81
CA GLU A 44 1.85 7.30 -12.27
C GLU A 44 3.09 6.46 -12.60
N LEU A 45 3.44 5.51 -11.73
CA LEU A 45 4.62 4.65 -11.92
C LEU A 45 4.46 3.72 -13.12
N GLY A 46 3.24 3.26 -13.38
CA GLY A 46 2.96 2.27 -14.41
C GLY A 46 3.71 0.95 -14.19
N VAL A 47 3.60 0.04 -15.14
CA VAL A 47 4.17 -1.33 -15.00
C VAL A 47 5.69 -1.30 -15.02
N GLU A 48 6.30 -0.47 -15.87
CA GLU A 48 7.77 -0.37 -15.97
C GLU A 48 8.40 0.22 -14.70
N GLY A 49 7.79 1.27 -14.14
CA GLY A 49 8.27 1.86 -12.88
C GLY A 49 8.20 0.87 -11.72
N VAL A 50 7.12 0.08 -11.64
CA VAL A 50 6.98 -0.97 -10.63
C VAL A 50 8.02 -2.09 -10.81
N ARG A 51 8.24 -2.59 -12.03
CA ARG A 51 9.26 -3.61 -12.31
C ARG A 51 10.65 -3.17 -11.88
N LYS A 52 11.02 -1.93 -12.24
CA LYS A 52 12.30 -1.34 -11.85
C LYS A 52 12.48 -1.27 -10.33
N LEU A 53 11.43 -0.92 -9.58
CA LEU A 53 11.47 -0.89 -8.10
C LEU A 53 11.65 -2.27 -7.49
N LEU A 54 11.08 -3.30 -8.12
CA LEU A 54 11.17 -4.69 -7.67
C LEU A 54 12.48 -5.36 -8.12
N GLY A 55 13.32 -4.68 -8.90
CA GLY A 55 14.56 -5.23 -9.44
C GLY A 55 14.35 -6.26 -10.55
N GLU A 56 13.19 -6.19 -11.22
CA GLU A 56 12.85 -6.98 -12.42
C GLU A 56 13.30 -6.29 -13.71
#